data_AF-A0A449AIT7-F1
#
_entry.id   AF-A0A449AIT7-F1
#
_cell.length_a   1.000
_cell.length_b   1.000
_cell.length_c   1.000
_cell.angle_alpha   90.00
_cell.angle_beta   90.00
_cell.angle_gamma   90.00
#
_symmetry.space_group_name_H-M   'P 1'
#
loop_
_entity.id
_entity.type
_entity.pdbx_description
1 polymer ?
#
loop_
_entity_poly.entity_id
_entity_poly.type
_entity_poly.pdbx_seq_one_letter_code
_entity_poly.pdbx_strand_id
1 'polypeptide(L)'
;MDKGLGAFIDFLKQITKSNQNGNKGSEFENFIRNILDTCGFKEASFDEKSYMYINKNIFKIQKEEFDNLKRNLKEEVLSKNNIQVIKNPFKDYKNNDIYIYIYIYQPFGKQNFPDFLIITDNFIFPLEVKFSTKNKNSNLPKWNSNMPKANSIYVYANTEKHSPIIFLGNDFVGNDTRIILNDHFEQFNEKEKINNLLTNLKQNNKSFNPFGLYPKIRTDFLTRTDFIFGNDDSLDIFEFSKKMKWKEHVFEFLEGLKNYEK
;
A
#
# COMPACT_ATOMS: atom_id res chain seq x y z
N MET A 1 25.06 0.65 -8.06
CA MET A 1 24.30 -0.48 -7.49
C MET A 1 23.48 0.04 -6.32
N ASP A 2 22.16 -0.05 -6.41
CA ASP A 2 21.23 0.40 -5.38
C ASP A 2 21.38 -0.42 -4.10
N LYS A 3 22.08 0.13 -3.10
CA LYS A 3 22.29 -0.56 -1.84
C LYS A 3 21.01 -0.58 -0.99
N GLY A 4 20.11 0.38 -1.19
CA GLY A 4 18.83 0.47 -0.49
C GLY A 4 17.88 -0.64 -0.90
N LEU A 5 17.88 -1.00 -2.17
CA LEU A 5 17.17 -2.17 -2.67
C LEU A 5 17.69 -3.47 -2.05
N GLY A 6 19.00 -3.59 -1.85
CA GLY A 6 19.59 -4.71 -1.10
C GLY A 6 19.08 -4.79 0.34
N ALA A 7 19.13 -3.67 1.07
CA ALA A 7 18.62 -3.58 2.43
C ALA A 7 17.12 -3.90 2.52
N PHE A 8 16.32 -3.47 1.53
CA PHE A 8 14.88 -3.75 1.48
C PHE A 8 14.59 -5.25 1.29
N ILE A 9 15.36 -5.92 0.44
CA ILE A 9 15.25 -7.37 0.25
C ILE A 9 15.59 -8.11 1.56
N ASP A 10 16.64 -7.67 2.27
CA ASP A 10 17.01 -8.29 3.54
C ASP A 10 15.96 -8.06 4.64
N PHE A 11 15.34 -6.88 4.66
CA PHE A 11 14.15 -6.60 5.49
C PHE A 11 13.01 -7.60 5.23
N LEU A 12 12.63 -7.84 3.96
CA LEU A 12 11.57 -8.78 3.62
C LEU A 12 11.94 -10.24 3.97
N LYS A 13 13.22 -10.61 3.83
CA LYS A 13 13.73 -11.94 4.27
C LYS A 13 13.62 -12.11 5.77
N GLN A 14 13.86 -11.07 6.57
CA GLN A 14 13.71 -11.16 8.02
C GLN A 14 12.25 -11.29 8.44
N ILE A 15 11.35 -10.53 7.82
CA ILE A 15 9.90 -10.63 8.07
C ILE A 15 9.39 -12.05 7.82
N THR A 16 9.71 -12.62 6.66
CA THR A 16 9.19 -13.94 6.24
C THR A 16 9.77 -15.10 7.05
N LYS A 17 10.80 -14.87 7.87
CA LYS A 17 11.35 -15.84 8.83
C LYS A 17 10.81 -15.68 10.24
N SER A 18 10.10 -14.59 10.52
CA SER A 18 9.56 -14.32 11.85
C SER A 18 8.30 -15.12 12.11
N ASN A 19 8.14 -15.55 13.37
CA ASN A 19 6.89 -16.09 13.90
C ASN A 19 6.23 -15.11 14.90
N GLN A 20 6.79 -13.91 15.05
CA GLN A 20 6.32 -12.87 15.96
C GLN A 20 5.49 -11.84 15.20
N ASN A 21 4.18 -12.04 15.17
CA ASN A 21 3.26 -11.15 14.43
C ASN A 21 2.44 -10.23 15.35
N GLY A 22 2.67 -10.28 16.67
CA GLY A 22 1.81 -9.64 17.66
C GLY A 22 0.39 -10.23 17.70
N ASN A 23 -0.50 -9.56 18.44
CA ASN A 23 -1.92 -9.92 18.55
C ASN A 23 -2.85 -8.84 17.93
N LYS A 24 -2.29 -7.70 17.52
CA LYS A 24 -3.02 -6.55 16.97
C LYS A 24 -2.26 -5.97 15.78
N GLY A 25 -2.98 -5.35 14.85
CA GLY A 25 -2.36 -4.72 13.67
C GLY A 25 -1.30 -3.69 14.03
N SER A 26 -1.53 -2.86 15.06
CA SER A 26 -0.54 -1.89 15.53
C SER A 26 0.73 -2.52 16.11
N GLU A 27 0.62 -3.69 16.73
CA GLU A 27 1.80 -4.43 17.22
C GLU A 27 2.60 -4.97 16.04
N PHE A 28 1.92 -5.44 15.00
CA PHE A 28 2.55 -5.90 13.77
C PHE A 28 3.22 -4.76 13.00
N GLU A 29 2.57 -3.61 12.83
CA GLU A 29 3.16 -2.41 12.23
C GLU A 29 4.43 -1.96 12.97
N ASN A 30 4.41 -1.96 14.31
CA ASN A 30 5.61 -1.65 15.11
C ASN A 30 6.73 -2.68 14.92
N PHE A 31 6.39 -3.96 14.80
CA PHE A 31 7.35 -5.00 14.45
C PHE A 31 7.99 -4.74 13.08
N ILE A 32 7.21 -4.36 12.07
CA ILE A 32 7.71 -3.99 10.74
C ILE A 32 8.69 -2.81 10.83
N ARG A 33 8.33 -1.75 11.56
CA ARG A 33 9.22 -0.59 11.81
C ARG A 33 10.53 -0.99 12.46
N ASN A 34 10.48 -1.82 13.49
CA ASN A 34 11.68 -2.29 14.17
C ASN A 34 12.61 -3.06 13.20
N ILE A 35 12.09 -3.92 12.32
CA ILE A 35 12.93 -4.61 11.34
C ILE A 35 13.54 -3.62 10.34
N LEU A 36 12.77 -2.65 9.83
CA LEU A 36 13.30 -1.60 8.95
C LEU A 36 14.50 -0.88 9.60
N ASP A 37 14.36 -0.50 10.87
CA ASP A 37 15.43 0.16 11.62
C ASP A 37 16.68 -0.73 11.76
N THR A 38 16.50 -2.04 12.05
CA THR A 38 17.63 -2.99 12.12
C THR A 38 18.29 -3.24 10.76
N CYS A 39 17.56 -3.06 9.66
CA CYS A 39 18.09 -3.13 8.30
C CYS A 39 18.73 -1.81 7.84
N GLY A 40 18.87 -0.83 8.74
CA GLY A 40 19.55 0.43 8.47
C GLY A 40 18.67 1.50 7.81
N PHE A 41 17.36 1.28 7.69
CA PHE A 41 16.48 2.35 7.24
C PHE A 41 16.29 3.39 8.36
N LYS A 42 16.12 4.64 7.97
CA LYS A 42 15.74 5.74 8.87
C LYS A 42 14.34 6.21 8.55
N GLU A 43 13.51 6.33 9.57
CA GLU A 43 12.20 6.92 9.41
C GLU A 43 12.33 8.42 9.04
N ALA A 44 11.51 8.86 8.09
CA ALA A 44 11.39 10.24 7.62
C ALA A 44 9.91 10.64 7.53
N SER A 45 9.65 11.93 7.31
CA SER A 45 8.29 12.45 7.19
C SER A 45 8.12 13.44 6.04
N PHE A 46 6.94 13.42 5.43
CA PHE A 46 6.49 14.43 4.48
C PHE A 46 5.81 15.65 5.13
N ASP A 47 5.63 15.65 6.45
CA ASP A 47 5.08 16.78 7.20
C ASP A 47 6.19 17.80 7.50
N GLU A 48 6.02 19.03 7.02
CA GLU A 48 6.95 20.14 7.24
C GLU A 48 7.14 20.48 8.73
N LYS A 49 6.15 20.18 9.56
CA LYS A 49 6.21 20.42 11.01
C LYS A 49 6.95 19.32 11.76
N SER A 50 7.21 18.18 11.12
CA SER A 50 7.94 17.07 11.73
C SER A 50 9.42 17.39 11.83
N TYR A 51 10.04 17.04 12.96
CA TYR A 51 11.50 17.07 13.08
C TYR A 51 12.19 16.13 12.08
N MET A 52 11.45 15.16 11.56
CA MET A 52 11.89 14.17 10.57
C MET A 52 11.60 14.61 9.13
N TYR A 53 11.27 15.89 8.92
CA TYR A 53 10.91 16.40 7.60
C TYR A 53 12.01 16.12 6.57
N ILE A 54 11.66 15.31 5.57
CA ILE A 54 12.60 14.72 4.62
C ILE A 54 13.33 15.77 3.78
N ASN A 55 12.64 16.84 3.37
CA ASN A 55 13.26 17.83 2.50
C ASN A 55 14.30 18.67 3.24
N LYS A 56 14.03 19.06 4.50
CA LYS A 56 14.99 19.81 5.32
C LYS A 56 16.22 18.97 5.68
N ASN A 57 16.02 17.69 5.96
CA ASN A 57 17.05 16.84 6.55
C ASN A 57 17.87 16.04 5.51
N ILE A 58 17.32 15.76 4.33
CA ILE A 58 17.91 14.79 3.39
C ILE A 58 18.17 15.42 2.01
N PHE A 59 17.13 15.94 1.35
CA PHE A 59 17.23 16.32 -0.07
C PHE A 59 17.54 17.81 -0.33
N LYS A 60 17.17 18.72 0.58
CA LYS A 60 17.41 20.17 0.46
C LYS A 60 16.92 20.80 -0.87
N ILE A 61 15.76 20.34 -1.35
CA ILE A 61 15.10 20.79 -2.58
C ILE A 61 14.36 22.10 -2.33
N GLN A 62 14.30 22.98 -3.34
CA GLN A 62 13.40 24.15 -3.30
C GLN A 62 11.96 23.72 -3.00
N LYS A 63 11.28 24.46 -2.12
CA LYS A 63 9.99 24.02 -1.56
C LYS A 63 8.94 23.69 -2.63
N GLU A 64 8.77 24.58 -3.60
CA GLU A 64 7.79 24.42 -4.67
C GLU A 64 8.06 23.17 -5.54
N GLU A 65 9.32 22.92 -5.85
CA GLU A 65 9.75 21.73 -6.58
C GLU A 65 9.49 20.46 -5.77
N PHE A 66 9.84 20.46 -4.48
CA PHE A 66 9.56 19.34 -3.58
C PHE A 66 8.06 19.02 -3.49
N ASP A 67 7.22 20.06 -3.35
CA ASP A 67 5.77 19.90 -3.28
C ASP A 67 5.19 19.32 -4.57
N ASN A 68 5.71 19.71 -5.73
CA ASN A 68 5.34 19.14 -7.02
C ASN A 68 5.77 17.68 -7.15
N LEU A 69 7.02 17.33 -6.80
CA LEU A 69 7.49 15.94 -6.82
C LEU A 69 6.66 15.05 -5.88
N LYS A 70 6.37 15.53 -4.67
CA LYS A 70 5.53 14.83 -3.70
C LYS A 70 4.10 14.62 -4.20
N ARG A 71 3.51 15.61 -4.88
CA ARG A 71 2.17 15.51 -5.49
C ARG A 71 2.14 14.45 -6.59
N ASN A 72 3.09 14.50 -7.51
CA ASN A 72 3.18 13.52 -8.61
C ASN A 72 3.41 12.10 -8.07
N LEU A 73 4.30 11.94 -7.08
CA LEU A 73 4.52 10.67 -6.39
C LEU A 73 3.23 10.15 -5.75
N LYS A 74 2.46 11.01 -5.09
CA LYS A 74 1.17 10.64 -4.50
C LYS A 74 0.19 10.14 -5.57
N GLU A 75 0.12 10.80 -6.73
CA GLU A 75 -0.74 10.38 -7.84
C GLU A 75 -0.33 9.00 -8.39
N GLU A 76 0.98 8.77 -8.57
CA GLU A 76 1.50 7.48 -9.04
C GLU A 76 1.23 6.33 -8.06
N VAL A 77 1.43 6.58 -6.75
CA VAL A 77 1.18 5.59 -5.68
C VAL A 77 -0.31 5.30 -5.52
N LEU A 78 -1.16 6.33 -5.64
CA LEU A 78 -2.61 6.19 -5.45
C LEU A 78 -3.36 5.75 -6.70
N SER A 79 -2.70 5.72 -7.88
CA SER A 79 -3.29 5.19 -9.10
C SER A 79 -3.80 3.76 -8.91
N LYS A 80 -5.02 3.48 -9.39
CA LYS A 80 -5.68 2.17 -9.19
C LYS A 80 -5.13 1.08 -10.10
N ASN A 81 -4.72 1.47 -11.32
CA ASN A 81 -4.32 0.56 -12.38
C ASN A 81 -2.83 0.72 -12.78
N ASN A 82 -2.04 1.46 -11.98
CA ASN A 82 -0.61 1.55 -12.22
C ASN A 82 0.07 0.22 -11.87
N ILE A 83 0.67 -0.40 -12.88
CA ILE A 83 1.43 -1.65 -12.75
C ILE A 83 2.95 -1.41 -12.73
N GLN A 84 3.39 -0.19 -13.01
CA GLN A 84 4.80 0.14 -13.16
C GLN A 84 5.46 0.35 -11.80
N VAL A 85 6.72 -0.06 -11.70
CA VAL A 85 7.57 0.28 -10.57
C VAL A 85 7.77 1.80 -10.51
N ILE A 86 7.72 2.37 -9.31
CA ILE A 86 7.87 3.81 -9.11
C ILE A 86 9.35 4.14 -9.00
N LYS A 87 9.85 5.00 -9.89
CA LYS A 87 11.21 5.53 -9.80
C LYS A 87 11.28 6.57 -8.69
N ASN A 88 12.42 6.65 -8.00
CA ASN A 88 12.64 7.65 -6.97
C ASN A 88 12.82 9.04 -7.61
N PRO A 89 11.83 9.95 -7.49
CA PRO A 89 11.94 11.29 -8.09
C PRO A 89 12.95 12.18 -7.35
N PHE A 90 13.42 11.76 -6.17
CA PHE A 90 14.36 12.51 -5.34
C PHE A 90 15.81 12.09 -5.53
N LYS A 91 16.08 11.11 -6.41
CA LYS A 91 17.40 10.49 -6.59
C LYS A 91 18.51 11.52 -6.78
N ASP A 92 18.29 12.49 -7.66
CA ASP A 92 19.32 13.47 -8.06
C ASP A 92 19.53 14.58 -7.02
N TYR A 93 18.67 14.65 -5.99
CA TYR A 93 18.76 15.62 -4.90
C TYR A 93 19.35 15.03 -3.62
N LYS A 94 19.67 13.73 -3.62
CA LYS A 94 20.28 13.09 -2.47
C LYS A 94 21.71 13.61 -2.29
N ASN A 95 22.02 14.10 -1.10
CA ASN A 95 23.40 14.46 -0.78
C ASN A 95 24.27 13.19 -0.81
N ASN A 96 25.28 13.16 -1.68
CA ASN A 96 26.16 12.01 -1.91
C ASN A 96 26.91 11.54 -0.64
N ASP A 97 27.03 12.39 0.37
CA ASP A 97 27.66 12.06 1.66
C ASP A 97 26.73 11.29 2.61
N ILE A 98 25.44 11.17 2.29
CA ILE A 98 24.41 10.59 3.16
C ILE A 98 23.89 9.29 2.54
N TYR A 99 24.55 8.17 2.83
CA TYR A 99 24.04 6.82 2.54
C TYR A 99 22.96 6.42 3.54
N ILE A 100 21.80 7.06 3.44
CA ILE A 100 20.62 6.71 4.25
C ILE A 100 19.53 6.20 3.31
N TYR A 101 19.03 5.00 3.57
CA TYR A 101 17.75 4.54 3.03
C TYR A 101 16.67 4.92 4.03
N ILE A 102 15.51 5.30 3.53
CA ILE A 102 14.46 5.85 4.39
C ILE A 102 13.13 5.18 4.14
N TYR A 103 12.32 5.16 5.19
CA TYR A 103 10.91 4.88 5.05
C TYR A 103 10.09 6.05 5.59
N ILE A 104 8.90 6.21 5.04
CA ILE A 104 7.90 7.13 5.58
C ILE A 104 6.72 6.29 6.04
N TYR A 105 6.40 6.36 7.33
CA TYR A 105 5.21 5.73 7.89
C TYR A 105 3.99 6.64 7.69
N GLN A 106 2.91 6.07 7.17
CA GLN A 106 1.65 6.75 6.82
C GLN A 106 1.89 8.03 5.98
N PRO A 107 2.58 7.93 4.82
CA PRO A 107 3.01 9.08 4.00
C PRO A 107 1.88 10.04 3.62
N PHE A 108 0.65 9.53 3.50
CA PHE A 108 -0.53 10.32 3.11
C PHE A 108 -1.60 10.35 4.20
N GLY A 109 -1.26 9.95 5.43
CA GLY A 109 -2.14 9.91 6.59
C GLY A 109 -2.72 8.52 6.88
N LYS A 110 -3.11 8.29 8.14
CA LYS A 110 -3.51 6.99 8.70
C LYS A 110 -4.61 6.21 7.96
N GLN A 111 -5.49 6.90 7.25
CA GLN A 111 -6.58 6.25 6.51
C GLN A 111 -6.26 6.01 5.03
N ASN A 112 -5.08 6.44 4.57
CA ASN A 112 -4.70 6.39 3.16
C ASN A 112 -3.60 5.36 2.95
N PHE A 113 -3.74 4.61 1.87
CA PHE A 113 -2.70 3.75 1.34
C PHE A 113 -1.47 4.58 0.91
N PRO A 114 -0.22 4.07 1.05
CA PRO A 114 0.16 2.86 1.77
C PRO A 114 0.44 3.14 3.26
N ASP A 115 0.58 2.10 4.06
CA ASP A 115 1.10 2.20 5.43
C ASP A 115 2.57 2.66 5.46
N PHE A 116 3.39 2.21 4.51
CA PHE A 116 4.80 2.57 4.41
C PHE A 116 5.19 2.94 2.97
N LEU A 117 6.05 3.94 2.86
CA LEU A 117 6.75 4.25 1.61
C LEU A 117 8.23 3.98 1.80
N ILE A 118 8.76 2.95 1.14
CA ILE A 118 10.17 2.57 1.21
C ILE A 118 10.91 3.29 0.09
N ILE A 119 11.88 4.13 0.43
CA ILE A 119 12.62 4.95 -0.52
C ILE A 119 14.07 4.44 -0.58
N THR A 120 14.41 3.87 -1.73
CA THR A 120 15.76 3.41 -2.08
C THR A 120 16.45 4.47 -2.93
N ASP A 121 17.65 4.19 -3.45
CA ASP A 121 18.35 5.19 -4.27
C ASP A 121 17.58 5.46 -5.56
N ASN A 122 17.06 4.41 -6.21
CA ASN A 122 16.46 4.52 -7.54
C ASN A 122 14.97 4.26 -7.59
N PHE A 123 14.42 3.56 -6.59
CA PHE A 123 13.03 3.14 -6.59
C PHE A 123 12.31 3.52 -5.30
N ILE A 124 11.00 3.64 -5.40
CA ILE A 124 10.10 3.77 -4.27
C ILE A 124 9.12 2.61 -4.28
N PHE A 125 8.96 1.95 -3.14
CA PHE A 125 8.05 0.82 -2.97
C PHE A 125 6.96 1.18 -1.97
N PRO A 126 5.69 1.27 -2.41
CA PRO A 126 4.55 1.22 -1.50
C PRO A 126 4.51 -0.15 -0.82
N LEU A 127 4.51 -0.14 0.51
CA LEU A 127 4.41 -1.33 1.33
C LEU A 127 3.20 -1.21 2.24
N GLU A 128 2.22 -2.09 2.06
CA GLU A 128 1.00 -2.13 2.87
C GLU A 128 1.05 -3.30 3.85
N VAL A 129 0.69 -3.03 5.10
CA VAL A 129 0.65 -4.03 6.16
C VAL A 129 -0.81 -4.37 6.45
N LYS A 130 -1.15 -5.65 6.27
CA LYS A 130 -2.48 -6.17 6.59
C LYS A 130 -2.38 -7.14 7.74
N PHE A 131 -3.27 -6.97 8.72
CA PHE A 131 -3.37 -7.84 9.86
C PHE A 131 -4.82 -8.22 10.15
N SER A 132 -5.09 -9.52 10.31
CA SER A 132 -6.42 -10.00 10.70
C SER A 132 -6.39 -10.60 12.10
N THR A 133 -7.33 -10.17 12.95
CA THR A 133 -7.62 -10.82 14.23
C THR A 133 -8.62 -11.96 14.03
N LYS A 134 -8.50 -13.03 14.82
CA LYS A 134 -9.39 -14.19 14.76
C LYS A 134 -10.84 -13.76 15.04
N ASN A 135 -11.64 -13.68 13.99
CA ASN A 135 -13.10 -13.69 14.02
C ASN A 135 -13.58 -14.57 12.88
N LYS A 136 -14.62 -15.36 13.13
CA LYS A 136 -15.08 -16.57 12.40
C LYS A 136 -15.23 -16.49 10.86
N ASN A 137 -15.03 -15.33 10.22
CA ASN A 137 -15.47 -15.11 8.83
C ASN A 137 -14.40 -14.62 7.83
N SER A 138 -13.10 -14.47 8.15
CA SER A 138 -12.07 -14.36 7.08
C SER A 138 -10.63 -14.41 7.59
N ASN A 139 -9.88 -15.43 7.16
CA ASN A 139 -8.40 -15.46 7.21
C ASN A 139 -7.78 -14.62 6.07
N LEU A 140 -8.51 -13.62 5.57
CA LEU A 140 -8.11 -12.80 4.43
C LEU A 140 -7.89 -11.34 4.84
N PRO A 141 -7.00 -10.61 4.15
CA PRO A 141 -6.88 -9.17 4.31
C PRO A 141 -8.17 -8.47 3.86
N LYS A 142 -8.50 -7.36 4.53
CA LYS A 142 -9.65 -6.52 4.17
C LYS A 142 -9.25 -5.43 3.18
N TRP A 143 -10.12 -5.20 2.20
CA TRP A 143 -9.94 -4.25 1.10
C TRP A 143 -11.03 -3.19 1.12
N ASN A 144 -10.92 -2.29 2.09
CA ASN A 144 -11.84 -1.16 2.22
C ASN A 144 -11.42 -0.06 1.24
N SER A 145 -12.36 0.50 0.49
CA SER A 145 -12.15 1.64 -0.43
C SER A 145 -11.25 1.41 -1.64
N ASN A 146 -10.35 0.41 -1.63
CA ASN A 146 -9.48 0.06 -2.76
C ASN A 146 -9.11 -1.43 -2.77
N MET A 147 -8.91 -1.97 -3.97
CA MET A 147 -8.26 -3.26 -4.21
C MET A 147 -6.74 -3.18 -4.02
N PRO A 148 -6.06 -4.33 -3.82
CA PRO A 148 -4.60 -4.36 -3.85
C PRO A 148 -4.06 -3.83 -5.19
N LYS A 149 -3.12 -2.90 -5.09
CA LYS A 149 -2.47 -2.22 -6.22
C LYS A 149 -1.32 -3.06 -6.76
N ALA A 150 -1.22 -3.19 -8.08
CA ALA A 150 -0.24 -4.08 -8.71
C ALA A 150 1.21 -3.73 -8.37
N ASN A 151 1.56 -2.44 -8.39
CA ASN A 151 2.91 -1.95 -8.14
C ASN A 151 3.33 -1.92 -6.66
N SER A 152 2.58 -2.57 -5.78
CA SER A 152 2.75 -2.49 -4.34
C SER A 152 3.03 -3.85 -3.74
N ILE A 153 3.86 -3.86 -2.69
CA ILE A 153 4.16 -5.07 -1.92
C ILE A 153 3.27 -5.08 -0.69
N TYR A 154 2.71 -6.24 -0.39
CA TYR A 154 1.86 -6.46 0.77
C TYR A 154 2.56 -7.39 1.74
N VAL A 155 2.47 -7.07 3.03
CA VAL A 155 2.84 -7.97 4.13
C VAL A 155 1.57 -8.33 4.86
N TYR A 156 1.25 -9.62 4.92
CA TYR A 156 0.07 -10.11 5.60
C TYR A 156 0.43 -11.06 6.74
N ALA A 157 -0.18 -10.81 7.90
CA ALA A 157 -0.15 -11.72 9.03
C ALA A 157 -1.51 -11.79 9.72
N ASN A 158 -1.68 -12.78 10.58
CA ASN A 158 -2.86 -12.92 11.41
C ASN A 158 -2.47 -13.37 12.83
N THR A 159 -3.46 -13.39 13.72
CA THR A 159 -3.30 -13.84 15.11
C THR A 159 -3.01 -15.34 15.26
N GLU A 160 -3.03 -16.12 14.17
CA GLU A 160 -2.69 -17.56 14.19
C GLU A 160 -1.18 -17.81 14.15
N LYS A 161 -0.37 -16.74 14.09
CA LYS A 161 1.11 -16.78 14.21
C LYS A 161 1.82 -17.62 13.14
N HIS A 162 1.22 -17.80 11.97
CA HIS A 162 1.94 -18.25 10.77
C HIS A 162 3.04 -17.26 10.42
N SER A 163 4.12 -17.70 9.77
CA SER A 163 5.09 -16.73 9.23
C SER A 163 4.37 -15.76 8.29
N PRO A 164 4.62 -14.44 8.38
CA PRO A 164 4.00 -13.48 7.50
C PRO A 164 4.23 -13.83 6.04
N ILE A 165 3.19 -13.71 5.22
CA ILE A 165 3.31 -13.84 3.78
C ILE A 165 3.59 -12.48 3.16
N ILE A 166 4.35 -12.48 2.08
CA ILE A 166 4.57 -11.32 1.24
C ILE A 166 4.12 -11.63 -0.19
N PHE A 167 3.56 -10.64 -0.86
CA PHE A 167 3.05 -10.78 -2.22
C PHE A 167 2.96 -9.42 -2.92
N LEU A 168 2.98 -9.39 -4.25
CA LEU A 168 2.62 -8.22 -5.04
C LEU A 168 1.11 -8.11 -5.12
N GLY A 169 0.55 -6.91 -5.24
CA GLY A 169 -0.91 -6.77 -5.38
C GLY A 169 -1.48 -7.48 -6.62
N ASN A 170 -0.64 -7.76 -7.62
CA ASN A 170 -0.99 -8.55 -8.81
C ASN A 170 -1.06 -10.06 -8.56
N ASP A 171 -0.36 -10.56 -7.54
CA ASP A 171 -0.45 -11.97 -7.12
C ASP A 171 -1.80 -12.25 -6.43
N PHE A 172 -2.35 -11.26 -5.72
CA PHE A 172 -3.61 -11.40 -4.98
C PHE A 172 -4.85 -11.25 -5.88
N VAL A 173 -4.86 -10.25 -6.77
CA VAL A 173 -5.88 -10.06 -7.81
C VAL A 173 -5.17 -9.68 -9.10
N GLY A 174 -5.32 -10.52 -10.13
CA GLY A 174 -4.71 -10.30 -11.44
C GLY A 174 -5.17 -8.99 -12.09
N ASN A 175 -4.31 -8.43 -12.95
CA ASN A 175 -4.52 -7.10 -13.51
C ASN A 175 -5.84 -6.96 -14.29
N ASP A 176 -6.19 -7.95 -15.11
CA ASP A 176 -7.41 -7.91 -15.92
C ASP A 176 -8.66 -7.90 -15.03
N THR A 177 -8.67 -8.76 -13.99
CA THR A 177 -9.72 -8.77 -12.96
C THR A 177 -9.79 -7.43 -12.23
N ARG A 178 -8.64 -6.83 -11.88
CA ARG A 178 -8.58 -5.52 -11.23
C ARG A 178 -9.20 -4.43 -12.10
N ILE A 179 -8.87 -4.40 -13.39
CA ILE A 179 -9.42 -3.42 -14.34
C ILE A 179 -10.95 -3.57 -14.40
N ILE A 180 -11.45 -4.77 -14.65
CA ILE A 180 -12.90 -5.06 -14.73
C ILE A 180 -13.64 -4.62 -13.45
N LEU A 181 -13.09 -4.94 -12.29
CA LEU A 181 -13.71 -4.59 -11.01
C LEU A 181 -13.66 -3.07 -10.74
N ASN A 182 -12.57 -2.39 -11.10
CA ASN A 182 -12.48 -0.93 -10.98
C ASN A 182 -13.47 -0.23 -11.92
N ASP A 183 -13.55 -0.68 -13.17
CA ASP A 183 -14.43 -0.12 -14.21
C ASP A 183 -15.90 -0.25 -13.79
N HIS A 184 -16.29 -1.37 -13.17
CA HIS A 184 -17.64 -1.56 -12.63
C HIS A 184 -18.05 -0.45 -11.63
N PHE A 185 -17.13 -0.04 -10.76
CA PHE A 185 -17.39 1.05 -9.81
C PHE A 185 -17.33 2.44 -10.47
N GLU A 186 -16.48 2.63 -11.49
CA GLU A 186 -16.41 3.91 -12.21
C GLU A 186 -17.66 4.18 -13.04
N GLN A 187 -18.32 3.14 -13.56
CA GLN A 187 -19.63 3.24 -14.21
C GLN A 187 -20.75 3.64 -13.25
N PHE A 188 -20.56 3.46 -11.94
CA PHE A 188 -21.51 3.93 -10.95
C PHE A 188 -21.35 5.46 -10.76
N ASN A 189 -22.15 6.23 -11.49
CA ASN A 189 -22.11 7.70 -11.42
C ASN A 189 -22.70 8.24 -10.09
N GLU A 190 -21.93 8.15 -9.02
CA GLU A 190 -22.32 8.63 -7.68
C GLU A 190 -22.71 10.11 -7.74
N LYS A 191 -21.96 10.94 -8.48
CA LYS A 191 -22.23 12.36 -8.62
C LYS A 191 -23.62 12.64 -9.16
N GLU A 192 -24.04 11.92 -10.20
CA GLU A 192 -25.39 12.04 -10.76
C GLU A 192 -26.46 11.60 -9.76
N LYS A 193 -26.27 10.46 -9.09
CA LYS A 193 -27.23 9.98 -8.07
C LYS A 193 -27.38 10.97 -6.92
N ILE A 194 -26.28 11.57 -6.45
CA ILE A 194 -26.28 12.59 -5.39
C ILE A 194 -26.95 13.88 -5.87
N ASN A 195 -26.70 14.32 -7.12
CA ASN A 195 -27.36 15.48 -7.70
C ASN A 195 -28.89 15.30 -7.81
N ASN A 196 -29.33 14.10 -8.21
CA ASN A 196 -30.74 13.74 -8.27
C ASN A 196 -31.37 13.74 -6.87
N LEU A 197 -30.70 13.15 -5.87
CA LEU A 197 -31.14 13.21 -4.48
C LEU A 197 -31.25 14.65 -3.95
N LEU A 198 -30.25 15.50 -4.22
CA LEU A 198 -30.24 16.90 -3.82
C LEU A 198 -31.43 17.67 -4.44
N THR A 199 -31.72 17.41 -5.71
CA THR A 199 -32.86 18.01 -6.42
C THR A 199 -34.18 17.63 -5.75
N ASN A 200 -34.38 16.34 -5.46
CA ASN A 200 -35.58 15.84 -4.79
C ASN A 200 -35.75 16.45 -3.38
N LEU A 201 -34.67 16.58 -2.61
CA LEU A 201 -34.71 17.20 -1.28
C LEU A 201 -35.04 18.69 -1.32
N LYS A 202 -34.57 19.42 -2.34
CA LYS A 202 -34.88 20.85 -2.54
C LYS A 202 -36.33 21.09 -2.97
N GLN A 203 -36.93 20.15 -3.69
CA GLN A 203 -38.34 20.23 -4.12
C GLN A 203 -39.33 19.90 -3.00
N ASN A 204 -38.87 19.26 -1.92
CA ASN A 204 -39.71 18.95 -0.78
C ASN A 204 -39.71 20.10 0.23
N ASN A 205 -40.80 20.88 0.25
CA ASN A 205 -40.98 22.05 1.13
C ASN A 205 -40.96 21.73 2.64
N LYS A 206 -41.05 20.44 3.03
CA LYS A 206 -40.93 19.97 4.43
C LYS A 206 -39.54 19.44 4.77
N SER A 207 -38.62 19.41 3.82
CA SER A 207 -37.26 18.94 4.02
C SER A 207 -36.49 19.86 4.98
N PHE A 208 -35.83 19.27 5.97
CA PHE A 208 -35.02 19.98 6.97
C PHE A 208 -33.69 19.25 7.16
N ASN A 209 -32.60 19.85 6.68
CA ASN A 209 -31.25 19.29 6.78
C ASN A 209 -30.23 20.41 7.11
N PRO A 210 -30.30 21.00 8.31
CA PRO A 210 -29.54 22.19 8.68
C PRO A 210 -28.02 21.96 8.73
N PHE A 211 -27.56 20.71 8.74
CA PHE A 211 -26.14 20.34 8.82
C PHE A 211 -25.59 19.73 7.53
N GLY A 212 -26.39 19.67 6.45
CA GLY A 212 -25.94 19.19 5.14
C GLY A 212 -25.56 17.70 5.12
N LEU A 213 -26.23 16.87 5.94
CA LEU A 213 -26.02 15.43 5.95
C LEU A 213 -26.36 14.85 4.58
N TYR A 214 -25.44 14.09 3.99
CA TYR A 214 -25.64 13.43 2.70
C TYR A 214 -25.07 12.00 2.73
N PRO A 215 -25.65 11.06 1.97
CA PRO A 215 -25.11 9.71 1.87
C PRO A 215 -23.81 9.72 1.05
N LYS A 216 -22.78 9.03 1.55
CA LYS A 216 -21.57 8.72 0.80
C LYS A 216 -21.52 7.22 0.56
N ILE A 217 -21.34 6.81 -0.70
CA ILE A 217 -21.15 5.41 -1.03
C ILE A 217 -19.67 5.08 -0.83
N ARG A 218 -19.41 4.01 -0.08
CA ARG A 218 -18.06 3.47 0.08
C ARG A 218 -17.95 2.23 -0.79
N THR A 219 -16.87 2.15 -1.55
CA THR A 219 -16.50 0.94 -2.28
C THR A 219 -15.83 -0.03 -1.33
N ASP A 220 -16.45 -1.17 -1.05
CA ASP A 220 -15.82 -2.24 -0.26
C ASP A 220 -15.74 -3.51 -1.11
N PHE A 221 -14.57 -4.15 -1.15
CA PHE A 221 -14.37 -5.39 -1.88
C PHE A 221 -14.50 -6.57 -0.91
N LEU A 222 -15.66 -7.23 -0.94
CA LEU A 222 -15.99 -8.37 -0.09
C LEU A 222 -15.71 -9.70 -0.80
N THR A 223 -15.44 -10.74 -0.03
CA THR A 223 -15.17 -12.09 -0.55
C THR A 223 -16.46 -12.88 -0.68
N ARG A 224 -16.66 -13.54 -1.83
CA ARG A 224 -17.78 -14.44 -2.10
C ARG A 224 -17.30 -15.66 -2.88
N THR A 225 -17.89 -16.83 -2.63
CA THR A 225 -17.46 -18.10 -3.21
C THR A 225 -17.68 -18.19 -4.72
N ASP A 226 -18.72 -17.55 -5.25
CA ASP A 226 -19.03 -17.48 -6.69
C ASP A 226 -18.07 -16.56 -7.49
N PHE A 227 -17.19 -15.84 -6.79
CA PHE A 227 -16.13 -15.00 -7.38
C PHE A 227 -14.73 -15.61 -7.22
N ILE A 228 -14.63 -16.89 -6.79
CA ILE A 228 -13.35 -17.59 -6.68
C ILE A 228 -13.03 -18.26 -8.02
N PHE A 229 -11.96 -17.82 -8.66
CA PHE A 229 -11.43 -18.38 -9.90
C PHE A 229 -9.95 -18.75 -9.69
N GLY A 230 -9.54 -19.95 -10.10
CA GLY A 230 -8.13 -20.39 -10.02
C GLY A 230 -7.66 -20.89 -8.65
N ASN A 231 -8.56 -21.03 -7.67
CA ASN A 231 -8.32 -21.71 -6.39
C ASN A 231 -9.31 -22.89 -6.21
N ASP A 232 -9.29 -23.82 -7.17
CA ASP A 232 -10.23 -24.95 -7.21
C ASP A 232 -10.07 -25.89 -6.00
N ASP A 233 -8.87 -25.96 -5.45
CA ASP A 233 -8.53 -26.73 -4.25
C ASP A 233 -9.07 -26.11 -2.95
N SER A 234 -9.70 -24.91 -3.02
CA SER A 234 -10.24 -24.19 -1.86
C SER A 234 -9.21 -23.95 -0.75
N LEU A 235 -7.95 -23.71 -1.14
CA LEU A 235 -6.84 -23.45 -0.22
C LEU A 235 -7.05 -22.14 0.54
N ASP A 236 -6.59 -22.09 1.78
CA ASP A 236 -6.48 -20.80 2.48
C ASP A 236 -5.37 -19.93 1.87
N ILE A 237 -5.28 -18.66 2.28
CA ILE A 237 -4.30 -17.73 1.70
C ILE A 237 -2.85 -18.15 1.95
N PHE A 238 -2.55 -18.79 3.08
CA PHE A 238 -1.19 -19.22 3.41
C PHE A 238 -0.80 -20.41 2.54
N GLU A 239 -1.69 -21.39 2.40
CA GLU A 239 -1.51 -22.54 1.52
C GLU A 239 -1.43 -22.12 0.05
N PHE A 240 -2.35 -21.25 -0.39
CA PHE A 240 -2.40 -20.74 -1.76
C PHE A 240 -1.15 -19.93 -2.11
N SER A 241 -0.71 -19.03 -1.22
CA SER A 241 0.50 -18.23 -1.43
C SER A 241 1.75 -19.10 -1.61
N LYS A 242 1.82 -20.23 -0.90
CA LYS A 242 2.91 -21.21 -1.03
C LYS A 242 2.82 -21.99 -2.34
N LYS A 243 1.62 -22.46 -2.71
CA LYS A 243 1.38 -23.15 -3.99
C LYS A 243 1.76 -22.26 -5.18
N MET A 244 1.39 -20.98 -5.11
CA MET A 244 1.61 -19.98 -6.16
C MET A 244 2.96 -19.26 -6.06
N LYS A 245 3.80 -19.59 -5.08
CA LYS A 245 5.16 -19.03 -4.91
C LYS A 245 5.20 -17.50 -4.84
N TRP A 246 4.22 -16.87 -4.18
CA TRP A 246 4.12 -15.40 -4.10
C TRP A 246 5.38 -14.74 -3.52
N LYS A 247 5.97 -15.35 -2.50
CA LYS A 247 7.20 -14.86 -1.86
C LYS A 247 8.36 -14.84 -2.86
N GLU A 248 8.52 -15.92 -3.63
CA GLU A 248 9.56 -16.02 -4.65
C GLU A 248 9.34 -14.98 -5.75
N HIS A 249 8.11 -14.76 -6.21
CA HIS A 249 7.79 -13.71 -7.20
C HIS A 249 8.19 -12.30 -6.72
N VAL A 250 7.93 -11.96 -5.45
CA VAL A 250 8.37 -10.67 -4.87
C VAL A 250 9.89 -10.52 -4.94
N PHE A 251 10.64 -11.57 -4.58
CA PHE A 251 12.09 -11.51 -4.63
C PHE A 251 12.63 -11.48 -6.06
N GLU A 252 12.05 -12.25 -6.99
CA GLU A 252 12.41 -12.22 -8.41
C GLU A 252 12.17 -10.83 -9.01
N PHE A 253 11.05 -10.18 -8.67
CA PHE A 253 10.77 -8.80 -9.05
C PHE A 253 11.86 -7.83 -8.55
N LEU A 254 12.19 -7.87 -7.26
CA LEU A 254 13.17 -6.96 -6.66
C LEU A 254 14.60 -7.24 -7.16
N GLU A 255 15.00 -8.50 -7.33
CA GLU A 255 16.31 -8.86 -7.88
C GLU A 255 16.41 -8.52 -9.37
N GLY A 256 15.31 -8.61 -10.13
CA GLY A 256 15.22 -8.15 -11.51
C GLY A 256 15.56 -6.66 -11.65
N LEU A 257 15.10 -5.83 -10.72
CA LEU A 257 15.41 -4.39 -10.70
C LEU A 257 16.91 -4.10 -10.48
N LYS A 258 17.62 -4.92 -9.70
CA LYS A 258 19.08 -4.76 -9.54
C LYS A 258 19.86 -4.92 -10.84
N ASN A 259 19.36 -5.76 -11.75
CA ASN A 259 20.00 -6.06 -13.02
C ASN A 259 19.65 -5.02 -14.10
N TYR A 260 18.56 -4.27 -13.94
CA TYR A 260 18.12 -3.24 -14.87
C TYR A 260 18.99 -1.97 -14.84
N GLU A 261 19.88 -1.85 -13.85
CA GLU A 261 20.75 -0.68 -13.64
C GLU A 261 22.25 -1.00 -13.72
N LYS A 262 22.61 -2.16 -14.28
CA LYS A 262 23.98 -2.46 -14.66
C LYS A 262 24.30 -1.95 -16.06
#